data_AF-A0A7J2RHC9-F1
#
_entry.id   AF-A0A7J2RHC9-F1
#
_cell.length_a   1.000
_cell.length_b   1.000
_cell.length_c   1.000
_cell.angle_alpha   90.00
_cell.angle_beta   90.00
_cell.angle_gamma   90.00
#
_symmetry.space_group_name_H-M   'P 1'
#
loop_
_entity.id
_entity.type
_entity.pdbx_description
1 polymer ?
#
loop_
_entity_poly.entity_id
_entity_poly.type
_entity_poly.pdbx_seq_one_letter_code
_entity_poly.pdbx_strand_id
1 'polypeptide(L)'
;MLVKKPELFLELTKKIYYLNIYHKSGILLYSYKFIPTTNEIDSTIWGNILIGINHILSEFIDTKDQIEVLQTDNSDIIVNYDEIGFAVVLITNHKNAILKNLMEKFAEDFKNKYKSELTEIQDLNKLINVSEFKETKDIVEKYFQMYL
;
A
#
# COMPACT_ATOMS: atom_id res chain seq x y z
N MET A 1 -3.66 -25.41 -26.52
CA MET A 1 -4.35 -25.09 -25.26
C MET A 1 -4.61 -23.59 -25.24
N LEU A 2 -5.85 -23.15 -25.42
CA LEU A 2 -6.23 -21.73 -25.42
C LEU A 2 -6.58 -21.33 -23.99
N VAL A 3 -5.89 -20.34 -23.44
CA VAL A 3 -6.22 -19.77 -22.13
C VAL A 3 -7.60 -19.10 -22.24
N LYS A 4 -8.57 -19.56 -21.42
CA LYS A 4 -9.97 -19.12 -21.51
C LYS A 4 -10.20 -17.63 -21.13
N LYS A 5 -9.22 -16.98 -20.49
CA LYS A 5 -9.23 -15.54 -20.13
C LYS A 5 -7.82 -14.94 -20.21
N PRO A 6 -7.33 -14.63 -21.42
CA PRO A 6 -5.97 -14.13 -21.61
C PRO A 6 -5.72 -12.77 -20.94
N GLU A 7 -6.77 -11.94 -20.81
CA GLU A 7 -6.72 -10.65 -20.09
C GLU A 7 -6.34 -10.83 -18.62
N LEU A 8 -6.90 -11.85 -17.96
CA LEU A 8 -6.57 -12.15 -16.56
C LEU A 8 -5.10 -12.52 -16.38
N PHE A 9 -4.53 -13.23 -17.37
CA PHE A 9 -3.12 -13.61 -17.36
C PHE A 9 -2.21 -12.38 -17.51
N LEU A 10 -2.55 -11.46 -18.41
CA LEU A 10 -1.85 -10.18 -18.57
C LEU A 10 -1.86 -9.34 -17.28
N GLU A 11 -2.98 -9.29 -16.57
CA GLU A 11 -3.10 -8.54 -15.32
C GLU A 11 -2.33 -9.16 -14.14
N LEU A 12 -2.11 -10.47 -14.17
CA LEU A 12 -1.31 -11.21 -13.18
C LEU A 12 0.20 -11.12 -13.46
N THR A 13 0.62 -10.84 -14.69
CA THR A 13 2.04 -10.60 -15.02
C THR A 13 2.57 -9.24 -14.57
N LYS A 14 1.71 -8.39 -14.00
CA LYS A 14 2.09 -7.08 -13.47
C LYS A 14 2.93 -7.25 -12.21
N LYS A 15 3.94 -6.40 -12.07
CA LYS A 15 4.89 -6.42 -10.96
C LYS A 15 4.44 -5.44 -9.91
N ILE A 16 4.19 -5.95 -8.70
CA ILE A 16 4.05 -5.13 -7.50
C ILE A 16 5.45 -4.96 -6.92
N TYR A 17 5.80 -3.73 -6.55
CA TYR A 17 7.09 -3.42 -5.93
C TYR A 17 6.94 -3.35 -4.41
N TYR A 18 5.98 -2.55 -3.95
CA TYR A 18 5.76 -2.26 -2.54
C TYR A 18 4.27 -2.15 -2.20
N LEU A 19 3.93 -2.57 -0.98
CA LEU A 19 2.72 -2.17 -0.28
C LEU A 19 3.13 -1.49 1.02
N ASN A 20 2.68 -0.27 1.24
CA ASN A 20 2.94 0.50 2.45
C ASN A 20 1.63 0.92 3.09
N ILE A 21 1.66 1.08 4.42
CA ILE A 21 0.55 1.60 5.19
C ILE A 21 1.06 2.79 5.98
N TYR A 22 0.44 3.95 5.75
CA TYR A 22 0.77 5.20 6.43
C TYR A 22 -0.38 5.62 7.33
N HIS A 23 -0.07 6.04 8.55
CA HIS A 23 -1.00 6.79 9.38
C HIS A 23 -1.13 8.23 8.86
N LYS A 24 -2.24 8.92 9.19
CA LYS A 24 -2.49 10.32 8.80
C LYS A 24 -1.40 11.31 9.19
N SER A 25 -0.66 11.01 10.26
CA SER A 25 0.50 11.81 10.67
C SER A 25 1.74 11.62 9.78
N GLY A 26 1.66 10.78 8.74
CA GLY A 26 2.79 10.39 7.90
C GLY A 26 3.69 9.31 8.53
N ILE A 27 3.27 8.65 9.61
CA ILE A 27 4.06 7.55 10.19
C ILE A 27 3.83 6.28 9.37
N LEU A 28 4.91 5.64 8.92
CA LEU A 28 4.87 4.33 8.25
C LEU A 28 4.54 3.23 9.26
N LEU A 29 3.32 2.71 9.21
CA LEU A 29 2.86 1.62 10.08
C LEU A 29 3.41 0.26 9.63
N TYR A 30 3.47 0.05 8.32
CA TYR A 30 3.92 -1.22 7.75
C TYR A 30 4.45 -1.04 6.32
N SER A 31 5.45 -1.84 5.95
CA SER A 31 5.98 -1.91 4.59
C SER A 31 6.25 -3.35 4.21
N TYR A 32 5.74 -3.74 3.04
CA TYR A 32 6.00 -5.01 2.41
C TYR A 32 6.64 -4.81 1.05
N LYS A 33 7.74 -5.51 0.82
CA LYS A 33 8.47 -5.51 -0.44
C LYS A 33 8.24 -6.83 -1.16
N PHE A 34 7.59 -6.77 -2.31
CA PHE A 34 7.20 -7.95 -3.10
C PHE A 34 8.39 -8.56 -3.84
N ILE A 35 9.26 -7.71 -4.39
CA ILE A 35 10.43 -8.16 -5.17
C ILE A 35 11.68 -7.78 -4.39
N PRO A 36 12.53 -8.74 -3.99
CA PRO A 36 13.86 -8.43 -3.50
C PRO A 36 14.63 -7.70 -4.61
N THR A 37 14.90 -6.40 -4.46
CA THR A 37 15.75 -5.70 -5.43
C THR A 37 17.16 -6.27 -5.29
N THR A 38 17.72 -6.79 -6.37
CA THR A 38 19.10 -7.25 -6.41
C THR A 38 20.10 -6.08 -6.42
N ASN A 39 19.62 -4.85 -6.65
CA ASN A 39 20.44 -3.64 -6.74
C ASN A 39 20.11 -2.63 -5.61
N GLU A 40 21.15 -2.11 -4.96
CA GLU A 40 21.04 -1.10 -3.88
C GLU A 40 20.50 0.24 -4.37
N ILE A 41 20.84 0.65 -5.61
CA ILE A 41 20.43 1.94 -6.20
C ILE A 41 18.90 2.06 -6.31
N ASP A 42 18.22 1.00 -6.74
CA ASP A 42 16.76 0.98 -6.84
C ASP A 42 16.11 1.11 -5.46
N SER A 43 16.72 0.51 -4.43
CA SER A 43 16.22 0.58 -3.07
C SER A 43 16.31 1.99 -2.47
N THR A 44 17.37 2.73 -2.78
CA THR A 44 17.54 4.14 -2.36
C THR A 44 16.54 5.05 -3.07
N ILE A 45 16.34 4.86 -4.38
CA ILE A 45 15.37 5.65 -5.15
C ILE A 45 13.96 5.44 -4.60
N TRP A 46 13.54 4.18 -4.40
CA TRP A 46 12.22 3.90 -3.82
C TRP A 46 12.09 4.41 -2.39
N GLY A 47 13.14 4.33 -1.57
CA GLY A 47 13.15 4.94 -0.23
C GLY A 47 12.88 6.44 -0.27
N ASN A 48 13.55 7.17 -1.17
CA ASN A 48 13.35 8.61 -1.34
C ASN A 48 11.96 8.96 -1.91
N ILE A 49 11.48 8.17 -2.87
CA ILE A 49 10.12 8.32 -3.43
C ILE A 49 9.07 8.11 -2.34
N LEU A 50 9.23 7.11 -1.48
CA LEU A 50 8.31 6.84 -0.38
C LEU A 50 8.28 7.98 0.64
N ILE A 51 9.42 8.61 0.94
CA ILE A 51 9.47 9.81 1.79
C ILE A 51 8.69 10.96 1.14
N GLY A 52 8.90 11.21 -0.15
CA GLY A 52 8.20 12.25 -0.89
C GLY A 52 6.69 12.02 -0.98
N ILE A 53 6.28 10.78 -1.30
CA ILE A 53 4.88 10.36 -1.29
C ILE A 53 4.28 10.58 0.08
N ASN A 54 4.96 10.13 1.14
CA ASN A 54 4.46 10.28 2.51
C ASN A 54 4.19 11.74 2.87
N HIS A 55 5.11 12.65 2.53
CA HIS A 55 4.90 14.09 2.73
C HIS A 55 3.74 14.65 1.92
N ILE A 56 3.56 14.20 0.68
CA ILE A 56 2.41 14.59 -0.14
C ILE A 56 1.13 14.08 0.50
N LEU A 57 1.01 12.78 0.78
CA LEU A 57 -0.22 12.16 1.28
C LEU A 57 -0.66 12.72 2.63
N SER A 58 0.26 13.06 3.53
CA SER A 58 -0.09 13.65 4.83
C SER A 58 -0.86 14.97 4.71
N GLU A 59 -0.66 15.73 3.62
CA GLU A 59 -1.39 16.98 3.37
C GLU A 59 -2.83 16.73 2.89
N PHE A 60 -3.14 15.54 2.39
CA PHE A 60 -4.43 15.25 1.74
C PHE A 60 -5.37 14.37 2.56
N ILE A 61 -4.90 13.71 3.63
CA ILE A 61 -5.67 12.66 4.32
C ILE A 61 -7.02 13.15 4.87
N ASP A 62 -7.08 14.36 5.43
CA ASP A 62 -8.32 14.93 5.97
C ASP A 62 -9.01 15.92 5.00
N THR A 63 -8.64 15.89 3.71
CA THR A 63 -9.14 16.82 2.69
C THR A 63 -10.12 16.15 1.74
N LYS A 64 -10.96 16.94 1.06
CA LYS A 64 -11.82 16.45 -0.03
C LYS A 64 -11.04 16.15 -1.32
N ASP A 65 -9.78 16.55 -1.39
CA ASP A 65 -8.94 16.51 -2.58
C ASP A 65 -7.90 15.37 -2.51
N GLN A 66 -8.31 14.22 -1.95
CA GLN A 66 -7.46 13.05 -1.80
C GLN A 66 -6.86 12.56 -3.13
N ILE A 67 -5.56 12.28 -3.12
CA ILE A 67 -4.85 11.75 -4.29
C ILE A 67 -5.10 10.24 -4.39
N GLU A 68 -5.92 9.80 -5.34
CA GLU A 68 -6.18 8.37 -5.55
C GLU A 68 -5.04 7.67 -6.31
N VAL A 69 -4.41 8.35 -7.27
CA VAL A 69 -3.36 7.76 -8.13
C VAL A 69 -2.31 8.79 -8.50
N LEU A 70 -1.03 8.42 -8.39
CA LEU A 70 0.10 9.12 -9.02
C LEU A 70 0.69 8.22 -10.12
N GLN A 71 0.82 8.75 -11.33
CA GLN A 71 1.36 8.01 -12.48
C GLN A 71 2.74 8.53 -12.86
N THR A 72 3.64 7.61 -13.15
CA THR A 72 4.96 7.86 -13.74
C THR A 72 5.09 7.03 -15.02
N ASP A 73 6.11 7.28 -15.83
CA ASP A 73 6.31 6.55 -17.10
C ASP A 73 6.40 5.02 -16.92
N ASN A 74 6.88 4.56 -15.77
CA ASN A 74 7.17 3.14 -15.52
C ASN A 74 6.43 2.54 -14.32
N SER A 75 5.66 3.34 -13.58
CA SER A 75 4.96 2.88 -12.39
C SER A 75 3.73 3.70 -12.08
N ASP A 76 2.73 3.01 -11.53
CA ASP A 76 1.56 3.61 -10.92
C ASP A 76 1.63 3.43 -9.40
N ILE A 77 1.34 4.51 -8.68
CA ILE A 77 1.15 4.52 -7.23
C ILE A 77 -0.33 4.64 -6.99
N ILE A 78 -0.93 3.60 -6.44
CA ILE A 78 -2.35 3.56 -6.07
C ILE A 78 -2.45 3.86 -4.58
N VAL A 79 -3.34 4.76 -4.19
CA VAL A 79 -3.58 5.12 -2.80
C VAL A 79 -5.03 4.83 -2.44
N ASN A 80 -5.25 4.20 -1.30
CA ASN A 80 -6.56 3.94 -0.73
C ASN A 80 -6.58 4.50 0.69
N TYR A 81 -7.34 5.58 0.89
CA TYR A 81 -7.53 6.20 2.18
C TYR A 81 -8.69 5.54 2.91
N ASP A 82 -8.48 5.24 4.19
CA ASP A 82 -9.53 4.79 5.08
C ASP A 82 -9.96 5.92 6.02
N GLU A 83 -11.24 5.95 6.36
CA GLU A 83 -11.85 6.95 7.23
C GLU A 83 -11.25 6.99 8.65
N ILE A 84 -10.60 5.90 9.10
CA ILE A 84 -9.87 5.85 10.38
C ILE A 84 -8.46 6.47 10.23
N GLY A 85 -8.20 7.28 9.20
CA GLY A 85 -6.99 8.09 9.13
C GLY A 85 -5.73 7.28 8.85
N PHE A 86 -5.81 6.29 7.97
CA PHE A 86 -4.64 5.65 7.38
C PHE A 86 -4.80 5.53 5.87
N ALA A 87 -3.69 5.36 5.16
CA ALA A 87 -3.64 5.14 3.73
C ALA A 87 -2.85 3.87 3.41
N VAL A 88 -3.43 3.00 2.60
CA VAL A 88 -2.68 1.92 1.93
C VAL A 88 -2.12 2.50 0.64
N VAL A 89 -0.85 2.20 0.34
CA VAL A 89 -0.15 2.67 -0.86
C VAL A 89 0.45 1.46 -1.57
N LEU A 90 0.02 1.21 -2.80
CA LEU A 90 0.51 0.14 -3.65
C LEU A 90 1.32 0.72 -4.80
N ILE A 91 2.58 0.30 -4.93
CA ILE A 91 3.44 0.69 -6.05
C ILE A 91 3.55 -0.48 -7.01
N THR A 92 3.11 -0.29 -8.24
CA THR A 92 3.07 -1.32 -9.29
C THR A 92 3.60 -0.77 -10.60
N ASN A 93 4.04 -1.63 -11.51
CA ASN A 93 4.42 -1.18 -12.86
C ASN A 93 3.20 -0.72 -13.69
N HIS A 94 2.00 -1.17 -13.34
CA HIS A 94 0.76 -0.72 -13.96
C HIS A 94 -0.43 -0.99 -13.04
N LYS A 95 -1.33 -0.01 -12.91
CA LYS A 95 -2.59 -0.16 -12.17
C LYS A 95 -3.60 -0.98 -12.97
N ASN A 96 -4.45 -1.71 -12.28
CA ASN A 96 -5.59 -2.36 -12.88
C ASN A 96 -6.72 -2.54 -11.85
N ALA A 97 -7.90 -2.92 -12.33
CA ALA A 97 -9.07 -3.12 -11.48
C ALA A 97 -8.90 -4.26 -10.47
N ILE A 98 -8.10 -5.28 -10.79
CA ILE A 98 -7.84 -6.41 -9.88
C ILE A 98 -7.04 -5.93 -8.67
N LEU A 99 -5.95 -5.20 -8.89
CA LEU A 99 -5.10 -4.62 -7.85
C LEU A 99 -5.89 -3.67 -6.96
N LYS A 100 -6.74 -2.82 -7.55
CA LYS A 100 -7.62 -1.92 -6.78
C LYS A 100 -8.55 -2.70 -5.84
N ASN A 101 -9.24 -3.73 -6.36
CA ASN A 101 -10.13 -4.58 -5.58
C ASN A 101 -9.39 -5.37 -4.48
N LEU A 102 -8.20 -5.90 -4.78
CA LEU A 102 -7.37 -6.58 -3.77
C LEU A 102 -6.94 -5.62 -2.66
N MET A 103 -6.58 -4.39 -3.02
CA MET A 103 -6.18 -3.34 -2.09
C MET A 103 -7.34 -2.86 -1.20
N GLU A 104 -8.55 -2.72 -1.75
CA GLU A 104 -9.76 -2.39 -0.98
C GLU A 104 -10.06 -3.47 0.07
N LYS A 105 -10.05 -4.74 -0.33
CA LYS A 105 -10.28 -5.86 0.60
C LYS A 105 -9.17 -6.01 1.64
N PHE A 106 -7.93 -5.78 1.22
CA PHE A 106 -6.79 -5.74 2.13
C PHE A 106 -6.96 -4.65 3.19
N ALA A 107 -7.34 -3.43 2.78
CA ALA A 107 -7.53 -2.31 3.69
C ALA A 107 -8.65 -2.58 4.70
N GLU A 108 -9.76 -3.19 4.26
CA GLU A 108 -10.86 -3.59 5.13
C GLU A 108 -10.42 -4.64 6.17
N ASP A 109 -9.72 -5.69 5.76
CA ASP A 109 -9.20 -6.71 6.68
C ASP A 109 -8.14 -6.15 7.64
N PHE A 110 -7.26 -5.28 7.16
CA PHE A 110 -6.27 -4.59 8.00
C PHE A 110 -6.96 -3.74 9.07
N LYS A 111 -7.94 -2.93 8.67
CA LYS A 111 -8.76 -2.13 9.59
C LYS A 111 -9.44 -3.01 10.63
N ASN A 112 -10.04 -4.12 10.21
CA ASN A 112 -10.76 -5.01 11.11
C ASN A 112 -9.81 -5.70 12.10
N LYS A 113 -8.63 -6.15 11.65
CA LYS A 113 -7.62 -6.79 12.50
C LYS A 113 -7.05 -5.83 13.54
N TYR A 114 -6.73 -4.61 13.14
CA TYR A 114 -6.01 -3.62 13.96
C TYR A 114 -6.89 -2.47 14.45
N LYS A 115 -8.21 -2.69 14.55
CA LYS A 115 -9.17 -1.62 14.86
C LYS A 115 -8.83 -0.89 16.16
N SER A 116 -8.41 -1.63 17.18
CA SER A 116 -8.11 -1.07 18.51
C SER A 116 -6.88 -0.17 18.44
N GLU A 117 -5.81 -0.67 17.86
CA GLU A 117 -4.53 0.00 17.66
C GLU A 117 -4.71 1.25 16.80
N LEU A 118 -5.42 1.13 15.68
CA LEU A 118 -5.73 2.24 14.77
C LEU A 118 -6.58 3.33 15.46
N THR A 119 -7.50 2.94 16.34
CA THR A 119 -8.30 3.90 17.12
C THR A 119 -7.45 4.59 18.18
N GLU A 120 -6.55 3.85 18.82
CA GLU A 120 -5.68 4.38 19.86
C GLU A 120 -4.71 5.43 19.31
N ILE A 121 -4.11 5.18 18.14
CA ILE A 121 -3.15 6.09 17.50
C ILE A 121 -3.80 7.32 16.85
N GLN A 122 -5.14 7.44 16.88
CA GLN A 122 -5.82 8.69 16.48
C GLN A 122 -5.48 9.85 17.41
N ASP A 123 -5.19 9.56 18.69
CA ASP A 123 -4.68 10.56 19.62
C ASP A 123 -3.21 10.84 19.28
N LEU A 124 -2.97 11.99 18.64
CA LEU A 124 -1.63 12.42 18.20
C LEU A 124 -0.62 12.58 19.34
N ASN A 125 -1.06 12.56 20.60
CA ASN A 125 -0.18 12.62 21.77
C ASN A 125 0.31 11.23 22.23
N LYS A 126 -0.25 10.15 21.67
CA LYS A 126 0.19 8.78 21.97
C LYS A 126 1.32 8.36 21.04
N LEU A 127 2.27 7.62 21.61
CA LEU A 127 3.35 7.01 20.84
C LEU A 127 2.79 5.91 19.95
N ILE A 128 3.06 5.99 18.65
CA ILE A 128 2.68 4.95 17.68
C ILE A 128 3.70 3.81 17.74
N ASN A 129 3.26 2.65 18.22
CA ASN A 129 4.09 1.44 18.26
C ASN A 129 3.92 0.62 16.97
N VAL A 130 4.76 0.86 15.97
CA VAL A 130 4.66 0.17 14.67
C VAL A 130 4.84 -1.36 14.74
N SER A 131 5.40 -1.89 15.83
CA SER A 131 5.59 -3.33 16.00
C SER A 131 4.28 -4.11 16.15
N GLU A 132 3.18 -3.43 16.50
CA GLU A 132 1.84 -4.02 16.60
C GLU A 132 1.33 -4.51 15.23
N PHE A 133 1.78 -3.88 14.15
CA PHE A 133 1.38 -4.20 12.78
C PHE A 133 2.23 -5.30 12.13
N LYS A 134 3.13 -5.98 12.86
CA LYS A 134 4.06 -6.99 12.28
C LYS A 134 3.35 -8.14 11.57
N GLU A 135 2.17 -8.53 12.04
CA GLU A 135 1.38 -9.63 11.46
C GLU A 135 0.54 -9.20 10.25
N THR A 136 0.74 -7.98 9.75
CA THR A 136 0.15 -7.52 8.49
C THR A 136 0.65 -8.36 7.31
N LYS A 137 1.83 -8.99 7.46
CA LYS A 137 2.38 -9.95 6.48
C LYS A 137 1.35 -11.01 6.09
N ASP A 138 0.66 -11.60 7.05
CA ASP A 138 -0.30 -12.69 6.80
C ASP A 138 -1.48 -12.20 5.93
N ILE A 139 -1.90 -10.95 6.12
CA ILE A 139 -2.96 -10.32 5.33
C ILE A 139 -2.44 -10.01 3.92
N VAL A 140 -1.19 -9.53 3.79
CA VAL A 140 -0.56 -9.32 2.48
C VAL A 140 -0.52 -10.62 1.70
N GLU A 141 -0.05 -11.70 2.32
CA GLU A 141 0.04 -13.02 1.69
C GLU A 141 -1.35 -13.54 1.30
N LYS A 142 -2.37 -13.38 2.16
CA LYS A 142 -3.76 -13.74 1.86
C LYS A 142 -4.30 -13.10 0.58
N TYR A 143 -4.06 -11.80 0.38
CA TYR A 143 -4.65 -11.06 -0.75
C TYR A 143 -3.76 -11.04 -1.99
N PHE A 144 -2.44 -11.02 -1.81
CA PHE A 144 -1.49 -10.83 -2.90
C PHE A 144 -0.64 -12.07 -3.20
N GLN A 145 -0.99 -13.25 -2.68
CA GLN A 145 -0.27 -14.52 -2.95
C GLN A 145 0.06 -14.78 -4.44
N MET A 146 -0.79 -14.33 -5.38
CA MET A 146 -0.54 -14.54 -6.81
C MET A 146 0.59 -13.67 -7.37
N TYR A 147 1.08 -12.71 -6.58
CA TYR A 147 2.15 -11.77 -6.90
C TYR A 147 3.42 -11.99 -6.03
N LEU A 148 3.42 -13.03 -5.20
CA LEU A 148 4.55 -13.47 -4.36
C LEU A 148 5.30 -14.62 -5.04
#